data_AF-A0A7S1YVR0-F1
#
_entry.id   AF-A0A7S1YVR0-F1
#
_cell.length_a   1.000
_cell.length_b   1.000
_cell.length_c   1.000
_cell.angle_alpha   90.00
_cell.angle_beta   90.00
_cell.angle_gamma   90.00
#
_symmetry.space_group_name_H-M   'P 1'
#
loop_
_entity.id
_entity.type
_entity.pdbx_description
1 polymer ?
#
loop_
_entity_poly.entity_id
_entity_poly.type
_entity_poly.pdbx_seq_one_letter_code
_entity_poly.pdbx_strand_id
1 'polypeptide(L)'
;GGGGGGNPLAVVDPESERLSRDLATFLSDPALRARLASGSLNLTSYSSTVRSELDELERECIDLYRANAGRLSDLRVEMDASDAVLASLQEMLLGFQADLAGLSGDIRTLQDQSRTLGVQLRNRRDAELGLRAFIERVVVPPALADAICTGVVDERFVECVRELEEKFEYAHAGP
;
A
#
# COMPACT_ATOMS: atom_id res chain seq x y z
N GLY A 1 58.04 21.14 -61.28
CA GLY A 1 58.03 22.28 -60.35
C GLY A 1 57.41 21.83 -59.05
N GLY A 2 58.02 22.23 -57.92
CA GLY A 2 57.54 22.06 -56.54
C GLY A 2 57.60 20.61 -56.03
N GLY A 3 58.53 20.16 -55.19
CA GLY A 3 59.12 20.86 -54.04
C GLY A 3 58.35 20.43 -52.79
N GLY A 4 58.57 19.19 -52.34
CA GLY A 4 58.08 18.69 -51.07
C GLY A 4 58.73 19.43 -49.91
N GLY A 5 57.91 19.91 -48.99
CA GLY A 5 58.31 20.52 -47.73
C GLY A 5 57.19 20.25 -46.74
N GLY A 6 57.10 19.01 -46.27
CA GLY A 6 56.30 18.68 -45.10
C GLY A 6 56.86 19.50 -43.94
N ASN A 7 56.12 20.51 -43.52
CA ASN A 7 56.38 21.16 -42.24
C ASN A 7 56.03 20.11 -41.17
N PRO A 8 56.97 19.63 -40.34
CA PRO A 8 56.62 18.76 -39.25
C PRO A 8 55.68 19.57 -38.35
N LEU A 9 54.47 19.04 -38.14
CA LEU A 9 53.58 19.51 -37.09
C LEU A 9 54.43 19.70 -35.83
N ALA A 10 54.65 20.96 -35.46
CA ALA A 10 55.14 21.30 -34.14
C ALA A 10 54.09 20.72 -33.21
N VAL A 11 54.35 19.54 -32.67
CA VAL A 11 53.63 19.02 -31.53
C VAL A 11 54.03 19.95 -30.40
N VAL A 12 53.34 21.10 -30.33
CA VAL A 12 53.42 21.98 -29.18
C VAL A 12 52.82 21.15 -28.07
N ASP A 13 53.69 20.72 -27.18
CA ASP A 13 53.32 19.91 -26.05
C ASP A 13 52.19 20.65 -25.29
N PRO A 14 50.98 20.06 -25.18
CA PRO A 14 49.86 20.71 -24.50
C PRO A 14 50.18 21.07 -23.04
N GLU A 15 51.18 20.42 -22.43
CA GLU A 15 51.70 20.79 -21.11
C GLU A 15 52.46 22.12 -21.13
N SER A 16 53.21 22.41 -22.19
CA SER A 16 53.97 23.65 -22.34
C SER A 16 53.06 24.87 -22.53
N GLU A 17 51.93 24.74 -23.24
CA GLU A 17 50.95 25.82 -23.36
C GLU A 17 50.16 26.08 -22.07
N ARG A 18 49.94 25.05 -21.26
CA ARG A 18 49.32 25.19 -19.93
C ARG A 18 50.28 25.89 -18.98
N LEU A 19 51.53 25.43 -18.91
CA LEU A 19 52.57 26.05 -18.10
C LEU A 19 52.81 27.53 -18.47
N SER A 20 52.79 27.85 -19.77
CA SER A 20 52.93 29.23 -20.24
C SER A 20 51.76 30.12 -19.82
N ARG A 21 50.53 29.60 -19.84
CA ARG A 21 49.35 30.30 -19.32
C ARG A 21 49.41 30.50 -17.82
N ASP A 22 49.75 29.46 -17.07
CA ASP A 22 49.82 29.51 -15.60
C ASP A 22 50.91 30.50 -15.14
N LEU A 23 52.06 30.52 -15.82
CA LEU A 23 53.11 31.51 -15.58
C LEU A 23 52.68 32.93 -15.96
N ALA A 24 51.92 33.10 -17.04
CA ALA A 24 51.38 34.41 -17.42
C ALA A 24 50.36 34.93 -16.40
N THR A 25 49.52 34.05 -15.87
CA THR A 25 48.58 34.38 -14.78
C THR A 25 49.34 34.72 -13.49
N PHE A 26 50.39 33.97 -13.14
CA PHE A 26 51.22 34.24 -11.97
C PHE A 26 51.99 35.57 -12.08
N LEU A 27 52.50 35.90 -13.27
CA LEU A 27 53.22 37.16 -13.55
C LEU A 27 52.30 38.37 -13.80
N SER A 28 50.97 38.17 -13.78
CA SER A 28 50.00 39.25 -13.89
C SER A 28 49.93 40.13 -12.65
N ASP A 29 50.37 39.63 -11.48
CA ASP A 29 50.48 40.40 -10.25
C ASP A 29 51.75 41.28 -10.26
N PRO A 30 51.61 42.63 -10.28
CA PRO A 30 52.74 43.54 -10.32
C PRO A 30 53.64 43.46 -9.08
N ALA A 31 53.10 43.07 -7.91
CA ALA A 31 53.87 42.92 -6.68
C ALA A 31 54.79 41.68 -6.74
N LEU A 32 54.30 40.56 -7.27
CA LEU A 32 55.10 39.35 -7.47
C LEU A 32 56.20 39.57 -8.50
N ARG A 33 55.91 40.30 -9.59
CA ARG A 33 56.88 40.66 -10.63
C ARG A 33 58.02 41.53 -10.10
N ALA A 34 57.71 42.53 -9.27
CA ALA A 34 58.71 43.38 -8.63
C ALA A 34 59.57 42.63 -7.60
N ARG A 35 58.98 41.69 -6.84
CA ARG A 35 59.69 40.86 -5.86
C ARG A 35 60.59 39.81 -6.51
N LEU A 36 60.18 39.25 -7.64
CA LEU A 36 61.00 38.33 -8.45
C LEU A 36 62.18 39.08 -9.10
N ALA A 37 61.94 40.27 -9.66
CA ALA A 37 62.98 41.10 -10.30
C ALA A 37 64.02 41.65 -9.29
N SER A 38 63.61 41.90 -8.04
CA SER A 38 64.51 42.32 -6.96
C SER A 38 65.28 41.16 -6.30
N GLY A 39 65.06 39.91 -6.74
CA GLY A 39 65.68 38.71 -6.16
C GLY A 39 65.25 38.38 -4.73
N SER A 40 64.28 39.15 -4.19
CA SER A 40 63.77 39.01 -2.82
C SER A 40 62.76 37.87 -2.67
N LEU A 41 62.21 37.38 -3.79
CA LEU A 41 61.30 36.23 -3.84
C LEU A 41 62.01 35.05 -4.51
N ASN A 42 62.39 34.06 -3.70
CA ASN A 42 62.90 32.81 -4.22
C ASN A 42 61.72 31.86 -4.50
N LEU A 43 61.47 31.57 -5.77
CA LEU A 43 60.36 30.71 -6.20
C LEU A 43 60.45 29.30 -5.60
N THR A 44 61.66 28.83 -5.34
CA THR A 44 61.91 27.53 -4.71
C THR A 44 61.46 27.53 -3.25
N SER A 45 61.76 28.59 -2.50
CA SER A 45 61.34 28.69 -1.09
C SER A 45 59.83 28.88 -0.99
N TYR A 46 59.23 29.70 -1.87
CA TYR A 46 57.77 29.89 -1.93
C TYR A 46 57.04 28.59 -2.30
N SER A 47 57.52 27.85 -3.31
CA SER A 47 56.98 26.54 -3.68
C SER A 47 57.12 25.53 -2.54
N SER A 48 58.23 25.55 -1.79
CA SER A 48 58.37 24.69 -0.60
C SER A 48 57.41 25.06 0.53
N THR A 49 57.14 26.36 0.74
CA THR A 49 56.16 26.81 1.74
C THR A 49 54.76 26.39 1.36
N VAL A 50 54.34 26.64 0.12
CA VAL A 50 53.01 26.24 -0.37
C VAL A 50 52.83 24.72 -0.31
N ARG A 51 53.87 23.94 -0.63
CA ARG A 51 53.85 22.48 -0.45
C ARG A 51 53.68 22.08 1.01
N SER A 52 54.38 22.74 1.93
CA SER A 52 54.24 22.47 3.37
C SER A 52 52.84 22.80 3.87
N GLU A 53 52.26 23.91 3.44
CA GLU A 53 50.89 24.31 3.80
C GLU A 53 49.85 23.34 3.22
N LEU A 54 50.04 22.86 1.98
CA LEU A 54 49.20 21.83 1.37
C LEU A 54 49.28 20.49 2.12
N ASP A 55 50.49 20.05 2.48
CA ASP A 55 50.69 18.82 3.26
C ASP A 55 50.06 18.92 4.65
N GLU A 56 50.11 20.10 5.29
CA GLU A 56 49.49 20.35 6.58
C GLU A 56 47.96 20.35 6.47
N LEU A 57 47.41 21.02 5.46
CA LEU A 57 45.97 21.01 5.18
C LEU A 57 45.46 19.61 4.84
N GLU A 58 46.21 18.84 4.05
CA GLU A 58 45.85 17.46 3.72
C GLU A 58 45.75 16.60 4.98
N ARG A 59 46.71 16.72 5.90
CA ARG A 59 46.69 16.02 7.18
C ARG A 59 45.49 16.44 8.03
N GLU A 60 45.22 17.74 8.11
CA GLU A 60 44.06 18.26 8.84
C GLU A 60 42.74 17.72 8.26
N CYS A 61 42.60 17.70 6.93
CA CYS A 61 41.44 17.12 6.26
C CYS A 61 41.29 15.62 6.54
N ILE A 62 42.38 14.84 6.52
CA ILE A 62 42.37 13.42 6.84
C ILE A 62 41.95 13.19 8.28
N ASP A 63 42.46 13.99 9.22
CA ASP A 63 42.14 13.86 10.64
C ASP A 63 40.69 14.25 10.92
N LEU A 64 40.18 15.32 10.29
CA LEU A 64 38.76 15.69 10.33
C LEU A 64 37.88 14.59 9.73
N TYR A 65 38.28 13.99 8.61
CA TYR A 65 37.53 12.89 8.00
C TYR A 65 37.50 11.67 8.92
N ARG A 66 38.65 11.29 9.51
CA ARG A 66 38.74 10.18 10.48
C ARG A 66 37.89 10.44 11.72
N ALA A 67 37.93 11.64 12.28
CA ALA A 67 37.15 12.01 13.45
C ALA A 67 35.64 11.93 13.18
N ASN A 68 35.22 12.32 11.97
CA ASN A 68 33.80 12.29 11.58
C ASN A 68 33.32 10.93 11.08
N ALA A 69 34.22 10.08 10.57
CA ALA A 69 33.88 8.74 10.08
C ALA A 69 33.24 7.87 11.16
N GLY A 70 33.75 7.93 12.40
CA GLY A 70 33.15 7.22 13.54
C GLY A 70 31.72 7.67 13.81
N ARG A 71 31.48 8.99 13.87
CA ARG A 71 30.15 9.56 14.09
C ARG A 71 29.16 9.20 12.98
N LEU A 72 29.62 9.18 11.73
CA LEU A 72 28.80 8.76 10.59
C LEU A 72 28.45 7.27 10.66
N SER A 73 29.39 6.44 11.11
CA SER A 73 29.16 5.02 11.36
C SER A 73 28.13 4.81 12.48
N ASP A 74 28.24 5.54 13.59
CA ASP A 74 27.30 5.45 14.70
C ASP A 74 25.88 5.83 14.27
N LEU A 75 25.76 6.95 13.53
CA LEU A 75 24.48 7.38 12.96
C LEU A 75 23.90 6.33 12.01
N ARG A 76 24.75 5.67 11.22
CA ARG A 76 24.31 4.61 10.32
C ARG A 76 23.74 3.42 11.09
N VAL A 77 24.40 3.01 12.17
CA VAL A 77 23.92 1.93 13.05
C VAL A 77 22.57 2.30 13.67
N GLU A 78 22.39 3.54 14.11
CA GLU A 78 21.12 4.03 14.66
C GLU A 78 20.00 4.07 13.61
N MET A 79 20.34 4.46 12.37
CA MET A 79 19.40 4.45 11.25
C MET A 79 18.98 3.02 10.91
N ASP A 80 19.93 2.09 10.82
CA ASP A 80 19.64 0.67 10.56
C ASP A 80 18.79 0.05 11.69
N ALA A 81 19.02 0.44 12.95
CA ALA A 81 18.20 0.03 14.08
C ALA A 81 16.76 0.60 13.99
N SER A 82 16.63 1.85 13.58
CA SER A 82 15.32 2.48 13.34
C SER A 82 14.56 1.79 12.21
N ASP A 83 15.25 1.46 11.11
CA ASP A 83 14.69 0.72 9.99
C ASP A 83 14.23 -0.69 10.42
N ALA A 84 14.98 -1.36 11.29
CA ALA A 84 14.57 -2.66 11.83
C ALA A 84 13.29 -2.56 12.67
N VAL A 85 13.13 -1.52 13.47
CA VAL A 85 11.89 -1.26 14.23
C VAL A 85 10.72 -0.97 13.29
N LEU A 86 10.94 -0.14 12.26
CA LEU A 86 9.91 0.17 11.26
C LEU A 86 9.50 -1.08 10.47
N ALA A 87 10.45 -1.94 10.10
CA ALA A 87 10.17 -3.20 9.42
C ALA A 87 9.32 -4.14 10.29
N SER A 88 9.63 -4.25 11.58
CA SER A 88 8.83 -5.05 12.52
C SER A 88 7.40 -4.50 12.69
N LEU A 89 7.26 -3.17 12.76
CA LEU A 89 5.95 -2.54 12.85
C LEU A 89 5.14 -2.76 11.56
N GLN A 90 5.78 -2.67 10.40
CA GLN A 90 5.15 -2.97 9.12
C GLN A 90 4.65 -4.43 9.06
N GLU A 91 5.48 -5.39 9.46
CA GLU A 91 5.09 -6.80 9.49
C GLU A 91 3.87 -7.03 10.40
N MET A 92 3.86 -6.41 11.58
CA MET A 92 2.73 -6.50 12.51
C MET A 92 1.46 -5.89 11.91
N LEU A 93 1.55 -4.74 11.25
CA LEU A 93 0.39 -4.11 10.60
C LEU A 93 -0.15 -4.94 9.43
N LEU A 94 0.73 -5.56 8.64
CA LEU A 94 0.33 -6.47 7.58
C LEU A 94 -0.37 -7.72 8.15
N GLY A 95 0.11 -8.24 9.28
CA GLY A 95 -0.57 -9.30 10.04
C GLY A 95 -1.97 -8.89 10.46
N PHE A 96 -2.11 -7.73 11.11
CA PHE A 96 -3.43 -7.21 11.50
C PHE A 96 -4.37 -6.99 10.31
N GLN A 97 -3.84 -6.52 9.17
CA GLN A 97 -4.63 -6.37 7.95
C GLN A 97 -5.14 -7.72 7.43
N ALA A 98 -4.30 -8.75 7.42
CA ALA A 98 -4.68 -10.10 7.02
C ALA A 98 -5.73 -10.69 7.97
N ASP A 99 -5.55 -10.53 9.27
CA ASP A 99 -6.48 -11.01 10.29
C ASP A 99 -7.84 -10.32 10.18
N LEU A 100 -7.87 -8.99 10.00
CA LEU A 100 -9.10 -8.23 9.79
C LEU A 100 -9.81 -8.63 8.48
N ALA A 101 -9.05 -8.90 7.42
CA ALA A 101 -9.61 -9.39 6.17
C ALA A 101 -10.24 -10.78 6.33
N GLY A 102 -9.58 -11.68 7.06
CA GLY A 102 -10.10 -13.00 7.40
C GLY A 102 -11.38 -12.91 8.23
N LEU A 103 -11.34 -12.17 9.34
CA LEU A 103 -12.50 -11.97 10.22
C LEU A 103 -13.68 -11.33 9.49
N SER A 104 -13.42 -10.35 8.62
CA SER A 104 -14.46 -9.72 7.79
C SER A 104 -15.07 -10.69 6.79
N GLY A 105 -14.27 -11.61 6.25
CA GLY A 105 -14.72 -12.72 5.41
C GLY A 105 -15.67 -13.64 6.19
N ASP A 106 -15.28 -14.06 7.38
CA ASP A 106 -16.08 -14.93 8.25
C ASP A 106 -17.42 -14.28 8.64
N ILE A 107 -17.40 -12.99 8.99
CA ILE A 107 -18.62 -12.21 9.28
C ILE A 107 -19.54 -12.21 8.06
N ARG A 108 -18.99 -12.00 6.85
CA ARG A 108 -19.79 -12.03 5.62
C ARG A 108 -20.41 -13.40 5.38
N THR A 109 -19.65 -14.48 5.56
CA THR A 109 -20.17 -15.84 5.46
C THR A 109 -21.30 -16.11 6.46
N LEU A 110 -21.14 -15.69 7.71
CA LEU A 110 -22.19 -15.81 8.73
C LEU A 110 -23.45 -15.00 8.37
N GLN A 111 -23.28 -13.79 7.84
CA GLN A 111 -24.39 -12.96 7.38
C GLN A 111 -25.14 -13.60 6.21
N ASP A 112 -24.43 -14.17 5.24
CA ASP A 112 -25.01 -14.88 4.09
C ASP A 112 -25.76 -16.14 4.52
N GLN A 113 -25.21 -16.90 5.48
CA GLN A 113 -25.87 -18.05 6.08
C GLN A 113 -27.14 -17.63 6.83
N SER A 114 -27.07 -16.61 7.67
CA SER A 114 -28.20 -16.07 8.43
C SER A 114 -29.32 -15.59 7.49
N ARG A 115 -28.96 -14.88 6.41
CA ARG A 115 -29.92 -14.44 5.40
C ARG A 115 -30.60 -15.63 4.71
N THR A 116 -29.83 -16.64 4.32
CA THR A 116 -30.34 -17.87 3.70
C THR A 116 -31.33 -18.58 4.61
N LEU A 117 -30.97 -18.78 5.88
CA LEU A 117 -31.84 -19.38 6.89
C LEU A 117 -33.11 -18.54 7.11
N GLY A 118 -33.00 -17.21 7.11
CA GLY A 118 -34.14 -16.30 7.20
C GLY A 118 -35.14 -16.49 6.05
N VAL A 119 -34.64 -16.64 4.81
CA VAL A 119 -35.50 -16.93 3.65
C VAL A 119 -36.15 -18.32 3.78
N GLN A 120 -35.38 -19.35 4.15
CA GLN A 120 -35.92 -20.70 4.33
C GLN A 120 -37.02 -20.74 5.40
N LEU A 121 -36.81 -20.04 6.52
CA LEU A 121 -37.79 -19.95 7.60
C LEU A 121 -39.06 -19.23 7.13
N ARG A 122 -38.91 -18.13 6.38
CA ARG A 122 -40.07 -17.41 5.83
C ARG A 122 -40.87 -18.28 4.88
N ASN A 123 -40.21 -18.93 3.92
CA ASN A 123 -40.85 -19.85 2.99
C ASN A 123 -41.59 -20.99 3.71
N ARG A 124 -40.98 -21.55 4.76
CA ARG A 124 -41.62 -22.58 5.58
C ARG A 124 -42.87 -22.07 6.29
N ARG A 125 -42.82 -20.86 6.86
CA ARG A 125 -44.00 -20.24 7.50
C ARG A 125 -45.10 -19.93 6.50
N ASP A 126 -44.76 -19.39 5.34
CA ASP A 126 -45.72 -19.06 4.30
C ASP A 126 -46.41 -20.34 3.79
N ALA A 127 -45.64 -21.41 3.60
CA ALA A 127 -46.18 -22.73 3.24
C ALA A 127 -47.04 -23.32 4.34
N GLU A 128 -46.63 -23.22 5.61
CA GLU A 128 -47.41 -23.71 6.76
C GLU A 128 -48.75 -22.98 6.89
N LEU A 129 -48.75 -21.64 6.75
CA LEU A 129 -49.97 -20.83 6.78
C LEU A 129 -50.90 -21.17 5.61
N GLY A 130 -50.34 -21.28 4.39
CA GLY A 130 -51.12 -21.66 3.22
C GLY A 130 -51.72 -23.06 3.36
N LEU A 131 -50.93 -24.03 3.81
CA LEU A 131 -51.38 -25.40 4.03
C LEU A 131 -52.43 -25.47 5.14
N ARG A 132 -52.26 -24.73 6.23
CA ARG A 132 -53.24 -24.68 7.31
C ARG A 132 -54.57 -24.10 6.83
N ALA A 133 -54.54 -22.96 6.12
CA ALA A 133 -55.76 -22.35 5.58
C ALA A 133 -56.46 -23.28 4.58
N PHE A 134 -55.70 -24.02 3.77
CA PHE A 134 -56.24 -25.03 2.87
C PHE A 134 -56.90 -26.19 3.64
N ILE A 135 -56.22 -26.76 4.64
CA ILE A 135 -56.75 -27.86 5.45
C ILE A 135 -58.03 -27.44 6.19
N GLU A 136 -58.07 -26.25 6.78
CA GLU A 136 -59.27 -25.73 7.48
C GLU A 136 -60.50 -25.64 6.57
N ARG A 137 -60.30 -25.39 5.26
CA ARG A 137 -61.37 -25.29 4.27
C ARG A 137 -61.79 -26.62 3.65
N VAL A 138 -60.90 -27.62 3.63
CA VAL A 138 -61.20 -28.94 3.03
C VAL A 138 -61.67 -29.95 4.08
N VAL A 139 -61.23 -29.81 5.34
CA VAL A 139 -61.62 -30.73 6.41
C VAL A 139 -63.05 -30.50 6.85
N VAL A 140 -63.83 -31.58 6.84
CA VAL A 140 -65.16 -31.65 7.43
C VAL A 140 -65.03 -32.22 8.84
N PRO A 141 -65.28 -31.43 9.91
CA PRO A 141 -65.22 -31.93 11.27
C PRO A 141 -66.28 -33.02 11.49
N PRO A 142 -65.99 -34.07 12.28
CA PRO A 142 -66.97 -35.12 12.57
C PRO A 142 -68.24 -34.59 13.25
N ALA A 143 -68.11 -33.54 14.06
CA ALA A 143 -69.26 -32.85 14.66
C ALA A 143 -70.18 -32.19 13.62
N LEU A 144 -69.63 -31.69 12.51
CA LEU A 144 -70.42 -31.14 11.40
C LEU A 144 -71.16 -32.26 10.67
N ALA A 145 -70.48 -33.37 10.41
CA ALA A 145 -71.07 -34.55 9.77
C ALA A 145 -72.19 -35.16 10.64
N ASP A 146 -71.97 -35.32 11.94
CA ASP A 146 -72.97 -35.85 12.88
C ASP A 146 -74.20 -34.94 12.99
N ALA A 147 -73.99 -33.61 13.01
CA ALA A 147 -75.07 -32.63 13.06
C ALA A 147 -75.97 -32.69 11.81
N ILE A 148 -75.40 -32.98 10.63
CA ILE A 148 -76.15 -33.10 9.39
C ILE A 148 -76.79 -34.50 9.23
N CYS A 149 -76.06 -35.57 9.53
CA CYS A 149 -76.52 -36.93 9.28
C CYS A 149 -77.45 -37.50 10.37
N THR A 150 -77.32 -37.03 11.61
CA THR A 150 -77.99 -37.61 12.79
C THR A 150 -78.68 -36.56 13.67
N GLY A 151 -78.44 -35.28 13.42
CA GLY A 151 -79.00 -34.17 14.18
C GLY A 151 -80.47 -33.88 13.87
N VAL A 152 -81.08 -33.04 14.68
CA VAL A 152 -82.44 -32.55 14.49
C VAL A 152 -82.42 -31.39 13.50
N VAL A 153 -83.45 -31.26 12.65
CA VAL A 153 -83.53 -30.15 11.68
C VAL A 153 -83.91 -28.86 12.40
N ASP A 154 -82.89 -28.09 12.77
CA ASP A 154 -82.98 -26.80 13.45
C ASP A 154 -82.15 -25.71 12.74
N GLU A 155 -82.04 -24.54 13.34
CA GLU A 155 -81.27 -23.41 12.80
C GLU A 155 -79.77 -23.75 12.67
N ARG A 156 -79.26 -24.62 13.57
CA ARG A 156 -77.88 -25.09 13.57
C ARG A 156 -77.61 -26.09 12.44
N PHE A 157 -78.58 -26.92 12.09
CA PHE A 157 -78.50 -27.78 10.90
C PHE A 157 -78.33 -26.95 9.62
N VAL A 158 -79.11 -25.87 9.47
CA VAL A 158 -79.03 -24.98 8.30
C VAL A 158 -77.66 -24.29 8.21
N GLU A 159 -77.11 -23.84 9.35
CA GLU A 159 -75.76 -23.28 9.41
C GLU A 159 -74.67 -24.31 9.03
N CYS A 160 -74.77 -25.55 9.54
CA CYS A 160 -73.81 -26.61 9.21
C CYS A 160 -73.86 -27.03 7.73
N VAL A 161 -75.05 -27.07 7.12
CA VAL A 161 -75.20 -27.36 5.68
C VAL A 161 -74.58 -26.25 4.84
N ARG A 162 -74.78 -24.97 5.21
CA ARG A 162 -74.13 -23.84 4.52
C ARG A 162 -72.61 -23.89 4.63
N GLU A 163 -72.08 -24.21 5.82
CA GLU A 163 -70.63 -24.39 6.00
C GLU A 163 -70.11 -25.55 5.14
N LEU A 164 -70.85 -26.67 5.03
CA LEU A 164 -70.46 -27.79 4.17
C LEU A 164 -70.48 -27.42 2.69
N GLU A 165 -71.46 -26.65 2.24
CA GLU A 165 -71.58 -26.15 0.86
C GLU A 165 -70.41 -25.22 0.51
N GLU A 166 -70.04 -24.29 1.40
CA GLU A 166 -68.86 -23.43 1.24
C GLU A 166 -67.56 -24.25 1.12
N LYS A 167 -67.42 -25.31 1.92
CA LYS A 167 -66.27 -26.23 1.86
C LYS A 167 -66.27 -27.07 0.57
N PHE A 168 -67.43 -27.50 0.10
CA PHE A 168 -67.59 -28.25 -1.13
C PHE A 168 -67.24 -27.40 -2.36
N GLU A 169 -67.77 -26.18 -2.44
CA GLU A 169 -67.47 -25.22 -3.51
C GLU A 169 -65.97 -24.90 -3.56
N TYR A 170 -65.33 -24.67 -2.41
CA TYR A 170 -63.89 -24.44 -2.36
C TYR A 170 -63.07 -25.66 -2.83
N ALA A 171 -63.47 -26.87 -2.44
CA ALA A 171 -62.79 -28.10 -2.86
C ALA A 171 -63.02 -28.42 -4.36
N HIS A 172 -64.17 -28.05 -4.92
CA HIS A 172 -64.53 -28.31 -6.31
C HIS A 172 -63.97 -27.27 -7.28
N ALA A 173 -63.90 -26.00 -6.89
CA ALA A 173 -63.33 -24.92 -7.70
C ALA A 173 -61.80 -25.03 -7.89
N GLY A 174 -61.12 -25.80 -7.04
CA GLY A 174 -59.66 -25.92 -7.00
C GLY A 174 -59.00 -24.68 -6.36
N PRO A 175 -57.80 -24.84 -5.74
CA PRO A 175 -57.07 -23.73 -5.14
C PRO A 175 -56.57 -22.70 -6.16
#